data_AF-A0A429MI78-F1
#
_entry.id   AF-A0A429MI78-F1
#
_cell.length_a   1.000
_cell.length_b   1.000
_cell.length_c   1.000
_cell.angle_alpha   90.00
_cell.angle_beta   90.00
_cell.angle_gamma   90.00
#
_symmetry.space_group_name_H-M   'P 1'
#
loop_
_entity.id
_entity.type
_entity.pdbx_description
1 polymer ?
#
loop_
_entity_poly.entity_id
_entity_poly.type
_entity_poly.pdbx_seq_one_letter_code
_entity_poly.pdbx_strand_id
1 'polypeptide(L)'
;HHVASFSATQNLLKGVMSGLLIAALVWMLPSVSNKFLVIFFMTYLIGLGDFTHVVVGSTEMSYLVWQGEASLGEYMFNFLIPTTIGNIIGGTGVFTLLIYGQVTEELEQ
;
A
#
# COMPACT_ATOMS: atom_id res chain seq x y z
N HIS A 1 -15.23 -5.79 9.66
CA HIS A 1 -14.29 -6.60 8.86
C HIS A 1 -14.06 -5.90 7.54
N HIS A 2 -13.12 -4.96 7.49
CA HIS A 2 -12.88 -4.13 6.32
C HIS A 2 -12.03 -4.92 5.29
N VAL A 3 -10.91 -5.48 5.73
CA VAL A 3 -10.00 -6.21 4.83
C VAL A 3 -10.36 -7.69 4.64
N ALA A 4 -11.04 -8.29 5.62
CA ALA A 4 -11.38 -9.71 5.60
C ALA A 4 -12.54 -10.05 4.65
N SER A 5 -13.32 -9.06 4.19
CA SER A 5 -14.38 -9.27 3.19
C SER A 5 -13.88 -9.36 1.76
N PHE A 6 -12.61 -9.02 1.51
CA PHE A 6 -12.06 -8.98 0.17
C PHE A 6 -11.51 -10.32 -0.29
N SER A 7 -11.71 -10.62 -1.57
CA SER A 7 -11.03 -11.74 -2.23
C SER A 7 -9.53 -11.46 -2.37
N ALA A 8 -8.74 -12.51 -2.56
CA ALA A 8 -7.29 -12.38 -2.80
C ALA A 8 -6.96 -11.41 -3.95
N THR A 9 -7.73 -11.45 -5.04
CA THR A 9 -7.57 -10.53 -6.18
C THR A 9 -7.90 -9.08 -5.81
N GLN A 10 -8.93 -8.86 -5.00
CA GLN A 10 -9.27 -7.51 -4.53
C GLN A 10 -8.18 -6.95 -3.62
N ASN A 11 -7.66 -7.75 -2.68
CA ASN A 11 -6.53 -7.37 -1.82
C ASN A 11 -5.26 -7.07 -2.62
N LEU A 12 -5.01 -7.81 -3.70
CA LEU A 12 -3.91 -7.51 -4.62
C LEU A 12 -4.11 -6.16 -5.31
N LEU A 13 -5.25 -5.95 -5.99
CA LEU A 13 -5.51 -4.75 -6.78
C LEU A 13 -5.58 -3.49 -5.92
N LYS A 14 -6.26 -3.55 -4.76
CA LYS A 14 -6.29 -2.46 -3.78
C LYS A 14 -4.90 -2.20 -3.20
N GLY A 15 -4.09 -3.24 -3.03
CA GLY A 15 -2.70 -3.14 -2.57
C GLY A 15 -1.78 -2.40 -3.52
N VAL A 16 -2.03 -2.45 -4.84
CA VAL A 16 -1.27 -1.66 -5.81
C VAL A 16 -1.40 -0.17 -5.53
N MET A 17 -2.63 0.32 -5.31
CA MET A 17 -2.85 1.75 -5.10
C MET A 17 -2.27 2.24 -3.77
N SER A 18 -2.40 1.49 -2.68
CA SER A 18 -1.75 1.89 -1.41
C SER A 18 -0.22 1.84 -1.50
N GLY A 19 0.35 0.87 -2.24
CA GLY A 19 1.80 0.79 -2.45
C GLY A 19 2.35 2.03 -3.17
N LEU A 20 1.64 2.48 -4.21
CA LEU A 20 1.92 3.71 -4.94
C LEU A 20 1.90 4.93 -4.02
N LEU A 21 0.85 5.07 -3.21
CA LEU A 21 0.69 6.20 -2.28
C LEU A 21 1.79 6.24 -1.22
N ILE A 22 2.15 5.09 -0.63
CA ILE A 22 3.22 5.03 0.39
C ILE A 22 4.59 5.31 -0.24
N ALA A 23 4.86 4.81 -1.44
CA ALA A 23 6.10 5.15 -2.14
C ALA A 23 6.19 6.66 -2.40
N ALA A 24 5.14 7.27 -2.95
CA ALA A 24 5.09 8.72 -3.17
C ALA A 24 5.28 9.52 -1.86
N LEU A 25 4.65 9.08 -0.76
CA LEU A 25 4.83 9.68 0.56
C LEU A 25 6.30 9.68 0.99
N VAL A 26 6.96 8.52 0.96
CA VAL A 26 8.35 8.38 1.40
C VAL A 26 9.30 9.24 0.57
N TRP A 27 9.04 9.37 -0.73
CA TRP A 27 9.82 10.23 -1.63
C TRP A 27 9.60 11.73 -1.40
N MET A 28 8.39 12.16 -1.03
CA MET A 28 8.11 13.57 -0.76
C MET A 28 8.59 14.03 0.62
N LEU A 29 8.70 13.11 1.59
CA LEU A 29 9.01 13.44 3.00
C LEU A 29 10.25 14.32 3.23
N PRO A 30 11.36 14.19 2.48
CA PRO A 30 12.53 15.07 2.64
C PRO A 30 12.27 16.53 2.22
N SER A 31 11.36 16.74 1.26
CA SER A 31 11.14 18.04 0.60
C SER A 31 10.01 18.85 1.23
N VAL A 32 9.25 18.28 2.17
CA VAL A 32 8.07 18.92 2.77
C VAL A 32 8.38 19.47 4.16
N SER A 33 7.96 20.71 4.42
CA SER A 33 8.15 21.37 5.71
C SER A 33 7.25 20.77 6.80
N ASN A 34 5.98 20.47 6.46
CA ASN A 34 5.00 19.90 7.39
C ASN A 34 4.80 18.40 7.15
N LYS A 35 5.73 17.60 7.67
CA LYS A 35 5.72 16.13 7.51
C LYS A 35 4.46 15.48 8.08
N PHE A 36 3.98 15.95 9.23
CA PHE A 36 2.81 15.38 9.89
C PHE A 36 1.57 15.48 8.99
N LEU A 37 1.30 16.66 8.43
CA LEU A 37 0.13 16.87 7.59
C LEU A 37 0.18 15.99 6.34
N VAL A 38 1.35 15.83 5.72
CA VAL A 38 1.52 14.99 4.53
C VAL A 38 1.35 13.51 4.87
N ILE A 39 1.94 13.01 5.96
CA ILE A 39 1.74 11.63 6.43
C ILE A 39 0.26 11.38 6.73
N PHE A 40 -0.37 12.28 7.49
CA PHE A 40 -1.78 12.18 7.85
C PHE A 40 -2.66 12.15 6.59
N PHE A 41 -2.45 13.07 5.66
CA PHE A 41 -3.23 13.14 4.43
C PHE A 41 -3.06 11.89 3.57
N MET A 42 -1.83 11.43 3.33
CA MET A 42 -1.56 10.26 2.50
C MET A 42 -2.10 8.97 3.12
N THR A 43 -1.94 8.78 4.43
CA THR A 43 -2.52 7.64 5.15
C THR A 43 -4.05 7.72 5.23
N TYR A 44 -4.61 8.92 5.34
CA TYR A 44 -6.05 9.14 5.26
C TYR A 44 -6.60 8.78 3.89
N LEU A 45 -5.92 9.12 2.79
CA LEU A 45 -6.32 8.72 1.43
C LEU A 45 -6.36 7.19 1.26
N ILE A 46 -5.44 6.47 1.91
CA ILE A 46 -5.45 5.00 1.91
C ILE A 46 -6.73 4.48 2.56
N GLY A 47 -7.11 5.04 3.72
CA GLY A 47 -8.36 4.68 4.39
C GLY A 47 -9.61 5.11 3.61
N LEU A 48 -9.61 6.33 3.05
CA LEU A 48 -10.73 6.89 2.28
C LEU A 48 -11.01 6.09 1.00
N GLY A 49 -9.95 5.65 0.32
CA GLY A 49 -10.03 4.81 -0.88
C GLY A 49 -10.29 3.34 -0.59
N ASP A 50 -10.43 2.95 0.69
CA ASP A 50 -10.60 1.56 1.11
C ASP A 50 -9.48 0.68 0.50
N PHE A 51 -8.23 1.16 0.56
CA PHE A 51 -7.08 0.45 0.02
C PHE A 51 -6.43 -0.45 1.07
N THR A 52 -5.95 -1.60 0.63
CA THR A 52 -5.37 -2.63 1.50
C THR A 52 -3.87 -2.43 1.62
N HIS A 53 -3.36 -2.18 2.83
CA HIS A 53 -1.93 -2.03 3.06
C HIS A 53 -1.40 -3.14 3.96
N VAL A 54 -0.29 -3.79 3.59
CA VAL A 54 0.21 -4.97 4.29
C VAL A 54 0.42 -4.72 5.78
N VAL A 55 0.97 -3.56 6.17
CA VAL A 55 1.27 -3.26 7.57
C VAL A 55 0.00 -3.00 8.41
N VAL A 56 -0.92 -2.16 7.91
CA VAL A 56 -2.12 -1.75 8.65
C VAL A 56 -3.19 -2.85 8.60
N GLY A 57 -3.36 -3.51 7.45
CA GLY A 57 -4.28 -4.64 7.35
C GLY A 57 -3.80 -5.86 8.12
N SER A 58 -2.48 -6.03 8.35
CA SER A 58 -1.98 -7.12 9.21
C SER A 58 -2.40 -6.94 10.66
N THR A 59 -2.53 -5.70 11.15
CA THR A 59 -3.01 -5.44 12.51
C THR A 59 -4.49 -5.78 12.65
N GLU A 60 -5.32 -5.48 11.65
CA GLU A 60 -6.72 -5.91 11.64
C GLU A 60 -6.86 -7.43 11.50
N MET A 61 -6.18 -8.06 10.54
CA MET A 61 -6.31 -9.51 10.31
C MET A 61 -5.74 -10.33 11.46
N SER A 62 -4.63 -9.92 12.07
CA SER A 62 -4.09 -10.61 13.26
C SER A 62 -5.03 -10.53 14.44
N TYR A 63 -5.74 -9.40 14.61
CA TYR A 63 -6.78 -9.25 15.64
C TYR A 63 -7.96 -10.19 15.38
N LEU A 64 -8.39 -10.35 14.13
CA LEU A 64 -9.46 -11.30 13.76
C LEU A 64 -9.05 -12.76 13.98
N VAL A 65 -7.80 -13.10 13.64
CA VAL A 65 -7.25 -14.44 13.92
C VAL A 65 -7.21 -14.70 15.42
N TRP A 66 -6.82 -13.70 16.23
CA TRP A 66 -6.80 -13.81 17.68
C TRP A 66 -8.20 -14.04 18.28
N GLN A 67 -9.23 -13.39 17.74
CA GLN A 67 -10.61 -13.59 18.17
C GLN A 67 -11.23 -14.91 17.67
N GLY A 68 -10.54 -15.65 16.81
CA GLY A 68 -11.07 -16.86 16.17
C GLY A 68 -12.09 -16.56 15.06
N GLU A 69 -12.17 -15.32 14.59
CA GLU A 69 -13.08 -14.86 13.53
C GLU A 69 -12.47 -14.99 12.13
N ALA A 70 -11.17 -15.23 12.04
CA ALA A 70 -10.46 -15.57 10.81
C ALA A 70 -9.46 -16.71 11.07
N SER A 71 -9.24 -17.55 10.07
CA SER A 71 -8.21 -18.57 10.11
C SER A 71 -6.83 -18.00 9.76
N LEU A 72 -5.77 -18.65 10.23
CA LEU A 72 -4.40 -18.31 9.81
C LEU A 72 -4.22 -18.46 8.29
N GLY A 73 -4.93 -19.42 7.67
CA GLY A 73 -4.93 -19.62 6.22
C GLY A 73 -5.51 -18.43 5.46
N GLU A 74 -6.65 -17.89 5.92
CA GLU A 74 -7.25 -16.68 5.33
C GLU A 74 -6.33 -15.47 5.49
N TYR A 75 -5.72 -15.29 6.66
CA TYR A 75 -4.72 -14.24 6.86
C TYR A 75 -3.57 -14.35 5.85
N MET A 76 -2.99 -15.53 5.66
CA MET A 76 -1.83 -15.72 4.78
C MET A 76 -2.19 -15.60 3.30
N PHE A 77 -3.20 -16.33 2.84
CA PHE A 77 -3.47 -16.52 1.41
C PHE A 77 -4.50 -15.55 0.84
N ASN A 78 -5.45 -15.05 1.64
CA ASN A 78 -6.41 -14.07 1.15
C ASN A 78 -5.90 -12.64 1.36
N PHE A 79 -5.18 -12.36 2.44
CA PHE A 79 -4.73 -11.01 2.77
C PHE A 79 -3.21 -10.79 2.58
N LEU A 80 -2.36 -11.47 3.35
CA LEU A 80 -0.95 -11.10 3.50
C LEU A 80 -0.18 -11.21 2.18
N ILE A 81 -0.20 -12.37 1.54
CA ILE A 81 0.53 -12.61 0.30
C ILE A 81 0.00 -11.70 -0.83
N PRO A 82 -1.31 -11.67 -1.15
CA PRO A 82 -1.81 -10.85 -2.25
C PRO A 82 -1.57 -9.35 -2.03
N THR A 83 -1.81 -8.86 -0.81
CA THR A 83 -1.61 -7.43 -0.47
C THR A 83 -0.13 -7.05 -0.56
N THR A 84 0.78 -7.91 -0.10
CA THR A 84 2.23 -7.67 -0.20
C THR A 84 2.66 -7.56 -1.65
N ILE A 85 2.20 -8.47 -2.52
CA ILE A 85 2.48 -8.43 -3.95
C ILE A 85 1.95 -7.12 -4.56
N GLY A 86 0.71 -6.76 -4.24
CA GLY A 86 0.13 -5.49 -4.67
C GLY A 86 0.97 -4.28 -4.23
N ASN A 87 1.34 -4.20 -2.95
CA ASN A 87 2.13 -3.11 -2.41
C ASN A 87 3.51 -2.99 -3.11
N ILE A 88 4.18 -4.11 -3.39
CA ILE A 88 5.45 -4.11 -4.13
C ILE A 88 5.24 -3.59 -5.56
N ILE A 89 4.26 -4.11 -6.30
CA ILE A 89 3.96 -3.68 -7.67
C ILE A 89 3.69 -2.16 -7.72
N GLY A 90 2.83 -1.67 -6.83
CA GLY A 90 2.50 -0.25 -6.74
C GLY A 90 3.68 0.63 -6.36
N GLY A 91 4.45 0.20 -5.36
CA GLY A 91 5.60 0.96 -4.87
C GLY A 91 6.74 1.04 -5.89
N THR A 92 7.03 -0.05 -6.60
CA THR A 92 8.03 -0.06 -7.67
C THR A 92 7.59 0.77 -8.88
N GLY A 93 6.29 0.80 -9.20
CA GLY A 93 5.76 1.58 -10.32
C GLY A 93 6.13 3.07 -10.26
N VAL A 94 6.03 3.69 -9.08
CA VAL A 94 6.44 5.10 -8.89
C VAL A 94 7.93 5.29 -9.19
N PHE A 95 8.77 4.38 -8.67
CA PHE A 95 10.21 4.45 -8.90
C PHE A 95 10.55 4.31 -10.39
N THR A 96 9.94 3.35 -11.09
CA THR A 96 10.15 3.16 -12.53
C THR A 96 9.75 4.39 -13.34
N LEU A 97 8.60 5.00 -13.03
CA LEU A 97 8.13 6.21 -13.74
C LEU A 97 9.03 7.41 -13.49
N LEU A 98 9.47 7.62 -12.25
CA LEU A 98 10.37 8.72 -11.88
C LEU A 98 11.73 8.57 -12.58
N ILE A 99 12.33 7.38 -12.53
CA ILE A 99 13.62 7.10 -13.18
C ILE A 99 13.51 7.24 -14.70
N TYR A 100 12.42 6.76 -15.31
CA TYR A 100 12.20 6.91 -16.74
C TYR A 100 12.15 8.39 -17.16
N GLY A 101 11.45 9.23 -16.38
CA GLY A 101 11.40 10.67 -16.61
C GLY A 101 12.77 11.34 -16.50
N GLN A 102 13.52 11.04 -15.43
CA GLN A 102 14.87 11.59 -15.21
C GLN A 102 15.85 11.22 -16.34
N VAL A 103 15.89 9.94 -16.73
CA VAL A 103 16.80 9.45 -17.79
C VAL A 103 16.44 10.05 -19.14
N THR A 104 15.15 10.22 -19.45
CA THR A 104 14.72 10.78 -20.73
C THR A 104 15.11 12.26 -20.83
N GLU A 105 14.95 13.03 -19.74
CA GLU A 105 15.37 14.44 -19.68
C GLU A 105 16.90 14.60 -19.81
N GLU A 106 17.68 13.70 -19.21
CA GLU A 106 19.14 13.69 -19.36
C GLU A 106 19.61 13.36 -20.80
N LEU A 107 18.87 12.52 -21.54
CA LEU A 107 19.21 12.15 -22.92
C LEU A 107 18.81 13.21 -23.95
N GLU A 108 17.85 14.08 -23.62
CA GLU A 108 17.42 15.20 -24.46
C GLU A 108 18.31 16.45 -24.32
N GLN A 109 19.21 16.49 -23.33
CA GLN A 109 20.23 17.53 -23.13
C GLN A 109 21.54 17.22 -23.88
#